data_AF-U7D8F5-F1
#
_entry.id   AF-U7D8F5-F1
#
_cell.length_a   1.000
_cell.length_b   1.000
_cell.length_c   1.000
_cell.angle_alpha   90.00
_cell.angle_beta   90.00
_cell.angle_gamma   90.00
#
_symmetry.space_group_name_H-M   'P 1'
#
loop_
_entity.id
_entity.type
_entity.pdbx_description
1 polymer ?
#
loop_
_entity_poly.entity_id
_entity_poly.type
_entity_poly.pdbx_seq_one_letter_code
_entity_poly.pdbx_strand_id
1 'polypeptide(L)'
;MKCILFLLSSVALVAAGFFPADHRSFMYEGRFDFSDPAAPRFSWPGIAISVGFTGQKVSVVLEDGLGRYDIWINDSAAGVLSTDSGTEKVDTFVVARDLPKGAHELRLIKRNETAWSDQRFHGVVVSAGETLFTPSLSRTGSIEILGDSFVAGYGNEASGRDSGLVPETTNTGKSFGHILADRLGAKRHILAYSGKGMVQNLGGDSPGREFPAYYEATVHADIEQGREVDIWDVSSWNPDLTIIHLGINDFSDQGAAPPADTALFRKGAESFLHRLRTKNTNPSAHYLFMAFQDWPNRYILQSLQRLIRDEHEAGHEDVALFSYTTSLDALHWHPSVEEHAEIAEALEGFIYEQGLFLPTSVYSEERDRPNTALVNITSQGYRLSEEISSVSVYSVRGEHQELHISERVFSLDDKLSPGMYILSVQTHAGKRYHRLIRHEREDASAKKPSM
;
A
#
# COMPACT_ATOMS: atom_id res chain seq x y z
N MET A 1 -25.30 74.06 1.76
CA MET A 1 -25.00 72.83 0.99
C MET A 1 -23.99 72.02 1.77
N LYS A 2 -24.37 70.86 2.32
CA LYS A 2 -23.46 69.93 3.01
C LYS A 2 -23.00 68.89 1.98
N CYS A 3 -21.71 68.89 1.63
CA CYS A 3 -21.10 67.81 0.86
C CYS A 3 -20.84 66.62 1.77
N ILE A 4 -21.53 65.51 1.52
CA ILE A 4 -21.27 64.21 2.14
C ILE A 4 -20.20 63.53 1.28
N LEU A 5 -19.03 63.29 1.86
CA LEU A 5 -17.94 62.54 1.25
C LEU A 5 -18.19 61.06 1.51
N PHE A 6 -18.59 60.30 0.49
CA PHE A 6 -18.65 58.84 0.57
C PHE A 6 -17.23 58.28 0.44
N LEU A 7 -16.69 57.73 1.55
CA LEU A 7 -15.54 56.84 1.48
C LEU A 7 -16.00 55.51 0.87
N LEU A 8 -15.62 55.27 -0.38
CA LEU A 8 -15.65 53.94 -0.99
C LEU A 8 -14.52 53.11 -0.37
N SER A 9 -14.87 52.25 0.60
CA SER A 9 -14.00 51.17 1.04
C SER A 9 -13.84 50.18 -0.11
N SER A 10 -12.71 50.26 -0.82
CA SER A 10 -12.30 49.23 -1.77
C SER A 10 -11.88 47.99 -0.99
N VAL A 11 -12.77 47.01 -0.91
CA VAL A 11 -12.36 45.65 -0.54
C VAL A 11 -11.55 45.12 -1.71
N ALA A 12 -10.22 45.10 -1.56
CA ALA A 12 -9.36 44.43 -2.51
C ALA A 12 -9.74 42.95 -2.53
N LEU A 13 -10.33 42.51 -3.65
CA LEU A 13 -10.52 41.10 -3.93
C LEU A 13 -9.12 40.50 -4.12
N VAL A 14 -8.58 39.89 -3.07
CA VAL A 14 -7.31 39.18 -3.14
C VAL A 14 -7.54 37.96 -4.04
N ALA A 15 -7.09 38.04 -5.29
CA ALA A 15 -7.26 36.96 -6.27
C ALA A 15 -6.56 35.70 -5.77
N ALA A 16 -7.32 34.65 -5.46
CA ALA A 16 -6.75 33.39 -5.01
C ALA A 16 -5.81 32.81 -6.09
N GLY A 17 -4.70 32.19 -5.67
CA GLY A 17 -3.77 31.51 -6.58
C GLY A 17 -4.27 30.10 -6.87
N PHE A 18 -4.81 29.88 -8.07
CA PHE A 18 -5.14 28.54 -8.56
C PHE A 18 -3.92 27.89 -9.22
N PHE A 19 -3.64 26.66 -8.85
CA PHE A 19 -2.58 25.84 -9.41
C PHE A 19 -3.19 24.58 -10.02
N PRO A 20 -3.13 24.40 -11.34
CA PRO A 20 -3.74 23.26 -12.03
C PRO A 20 -3.05 21.93 -11.71
N ALA A 21 -3.76 20.82 -11.90
CA ALA A 21 -3.28 19.47 -11.57
C ALA A 21 -1.98 19.05 -12.27
N ASP A 22 -1.66 19.62 -13.43
CA ASP A 22 -0.41 19.37 -14.16
C ASP A 22 0.80 20.12 -13.58
N HIS A 23 0.62 20.90 -12.50
CA HIS A 23 1.72 21.58 -11.84
C HIS A 23 2.72 20.57 -11.26
N ARG A 24 4.00 20.71 -11.63
CA ARG A 24 5.11 19.79 -11.28
C ARG A 24 5.33 19.47 -9.80
N SER A 25 4.69 20.21 -8.91
CA SER A 25 4.78 20.03 -7.46
C SER A 25 3.84 18.94 -6.92
N PHE A 26 2.86 18.52 -7.72
CA PHE A 26 1.98 17.42 -7.34
C PHE A 26 2.70 16.08 -7.43
N MET A 27 2.44 15.24 -6.44
CA MET A 27 2.81 13.83 -6.44
C MET A 27 1.53 12.99 -6.46
N TYR A 28 1.46 12.05 -7.39
CA TYR A 28 0.33 11.15 -7.60
C TYR A 28 0.77 9.72 -7.27
N GLU A 29 0.01 9.04 -6.41
CA GLU A 29 0.22 7.62 -6.06
C GLU A 29 -1.06 6.83 -6.33
N GLY A 30 -0.92 5.75 -7.09
CA GLY A 30 -2.02 4.97 -7.64
C GLY A 30 -2.18 5.19 -9.16
N ARG A 31 -3.24 4.61 -9.73
CA ARG A 31 -3.49 4.67 -11.17
C ARG A 31 -4.36 5.87 -11.55
N PHE A 32 -3.83 6.70 -12.44
CA PHE A 32 -4.47 7.89 -12.96
C PHE A 32 -4.40 7.89 -14.49
N ASP A 33 -5.49 8.31 -15.13
CA ASP A 33 -5.52 8.63 -16.55
C ASP A 33 -5.18 10.13 -16.72
N PHE A 34 -4.03 10.39 -17.35
CA PHE A 34 -3.49 11.73 -17.62
C PHE A 34 -3.72 12.19 -19.08
N SER A 35 -4.66 11.59 -19.81
CA SER A 35 -5.04 12.03 -21.17
C SER A 35 -5.45 13.51 -21.20
N ASP A 36 -6.07 14.00 -20.12
CA ASP A 36 -6.14 15.42 -19.78
C ASP A 36 -5.26 15.69 -18.53
N PRO A 37 -4.03 16.23 -18.70
CA PRO A 37 -3.13 16.44 -17.56
C PRO A 37 -3.62 17.53 -16.60
N ALA A 38 -4.53 18.42 -17.03
CA ALA A 38 -5.10 19.45 -16.17
C ALA A 38 -6.28 18.93 -15.32
N ALA A 39 -6.77 17.72 -15.61
CA ALA A 39 -7.87 17.07 -14.90
C ALA A 39 -7.72 15.53 -14.87
N PRO A 40 -6.62 14.99 -14.30
CA PRO A 40 -6.38 13.55 -14.25
C PRO A 40 -7.53 12.81 -13.60
N ARG A 41 -7.93 11.71 -14.24
CA ARG A 41 -9.04 10.85 -13.82
C ARG A 41 -8.55 9.69 -12.98
N PHE A 42 -9.35 9.28 -12.00
CA PHE A 42 -9.09 8.10 -11.19
C PHE A 42 -10.40 7.51 -10.68
N SER A 43 -10.34 6.27 -10.17
CA SER A 43 -11.50 5.62 -9.54
C SER A 43 -11.10 4.64 -8.45
N TRP A 44 -9.93 4.00 -8.57
CA TRP A 44 -9.42 3.06 -7.58
C TRP A 44 -9.37 3.67 -6.17
N PRO A 45 -9.66 2.89 -5.11
CA PRO A 45 -9.53 3.36 -3.74
C PRO A 45 -8.05 3.51 -3.35
N GLY A 46 -7.77 4.23 -2.26
CA GLY A 46 -6.40 4.41 -1.76
C GLY A 46 -5.51 5.33 -2.60
N ILE A 47 -6.03 5.88 -3.69
CA ILE A 47 -5.39 6.95 -4.48
C ILE A 47 -4.92 8.08 -3.56
N ALA A 48 -3.69 8.54 -3.73
CA ALA A 48 -3.16 9.67 -2.98
C ALA A 48 -2.64 10.79 -3.89
N ILE A 49 -3.00 12.03 -3.53
CA ILE A 49 -2.53 13.26 -4.17
C ILE A 49 -1.85 14.10 -3.10
N SER A 50 -0.58 14.43 -3.31
CA SER A 50 0.23 15.19 -2.34
C SER A 50 0.83 16.44 -2.96
N VAL A 51 0.89 17.53 -2.19
CA VAL A 51 1.49 18.80 -2.61
C VAL A 51 1.95 19.62 -1.40
N GLY A 52 3.10 20.27 -1.52
CA GLY A 52 3.57 21.27 -0.57
C GLY A 52 3.04 22.64 -0.95
N PHE A 53 2.63 23.46 0.01
CA PHE A 53 2.16 24.82 -0.22
C PHE A 53 2.62 25.78 0.88
N THR A 54 2.75 27.06 0.54
CA THR A 54 2.90 28.12 1.55
C THR A 54 1.55 28.77 1.86
N GLY A 55 1.41 29.32 3.06
CA GLY A 55 0.24 30.08 3.47
C GLY A 55 -0.48 29.46 4.66
N GLN A 56 -1.74 29.87 4.86
CA GLN A 56 -2.52 29.51 6.06
C GLN A 56 -3.80 28.71 5.73
N LYS A 57 -4.04 28.46 4.43
CA LYS A 57 -5.25 27.82 3.91
C LYS A 57 -4.93 27.16 2.57
N VAL A 58 -5.53 25.99 2.33
CA VAL A 58 -5.56 25.34 1.03
C VAL A 58 -6.95 24.78 0.76
N SER A 59 -7.39 24.93 -0.49
CA SER A 59 -8.57 24.26 -1.02
C SER A 59 -8.18 23.33 -2.16
N VAL A 60 -8.96 22.28 -2.36
CA VAL A 60 -8.84 21.32 -3.46
C VAL A 60 -9.99 21.54 -4.43
N VAL A 61 -9.73 21.45 -5.74
CA VAL A 61 -10.75 21.51 -6.80
C VAL A 61 -10.95 20.10 -7.36
N LEU A 62 -12.13 19.54 -7.19
CA LEU A 62 -12.48 18.16 -7.60
C LEU A 62 -13.78 18.16 -8.41
N GLU A 63 -13.83 17.31 -9.44
CA GLU A 63 -15.08 16.84 -10.05
C GLU A 63 -15.38 15.47 -9.46
N ASP A 64 -16.28 15.45 -8.47
CA ASP A 64 -16.62 14.24 -7.71
C ASP A 64 -18.01 14.39 -7.06
N GLY A 65 -18.75 13.29 -6.99
CA GLY A 65 -20.07 13.21 -6.36
C GLY A 65 -20.22 12.12 -5.29
N LEU A 66 -19.21 11.27 -5.09
CA LEU A 66 -19.30 10.03 -4.29
C LEU A 66 -18.04 9.72 -3.47
N GLY A 67 -16.93 10.42 -3.70
CA GLY A 67 -15.67 10.19 -3.02
C GLY A 67 -15.64 10.71 -1.59
N ARG A 68 -14.87 9.99 -0.77
CA ARG A 68 -14.46 10.41 0.56
C ARG A 68 -12.95 10.34 0.64
N TYR A 69 -12.34 11.31 1.31
CA TYR A 69 -10.88 11.45 1.35
C TYR A 69 -10.39 11.81 2.74
N ASP A 70 -9.35 11.12 3.21
CA ASP A 70 -8.59 11.55 4.38
C ASP A 70 -7.72 12.75 4.00
N ILE A 71 -7.78 13.79 4.82
CA ILE A 71 -6.95 14.99 4.70
C ILE A 71 -5.84 14.91 5.74
N TRP A 72 -4.60 14.98 5.27
CA TRP A 72 -3.42 15.07 6.11
C TRP A 72 -2.72 16.41 5.86
N ILE A 73 -2.34 17.09 6.94
CA ILE A 73 -1.50 18.29 6.91
C ILE A 73 -0.27 18.03 7.78
N ASN A 74 0.92 18.12 7.21
CA ASN A 74 2.19 17.89 7.93
C ASN A 74 2.19 16.56 8.71
N ASP A 75 1.84 15.46 8.02
CA ASP A 75 1.71 14.10 8.59
C ASP A 75 0.74 13.96 9.76
N SER A 76 -0.11 14.95 10.00
CA SER A 76 -1.18 14.91 11.00
C SER A 76 -2.55 14.83 10.33
N ALA A 77 -3.42 13.96 10.83
CA ALA A 77 -4.80 13.88 10.37
C ALA A 77 -5.51 15.22 10.61
N ALA A 78 -6.05 15.82 9.55
CA ALA A 78 -6.70 17.13 9.55
C ALA A 78 -8.22 17.06 9.32
N GLY A 79 -8.73 15.92 8.88
CA GLY A 79 -10.17 15.68 8.73
C GLY A 79 -10.50 14.72 7.58
N VAL A 80 -11.79 14.62 7.28
CA VAL A 80 -12.31 13.86 6.14
C VAL A 80 -13.09 14.80 5.23
N LEU A 81 -12.75 14.81 3.94
CA LEU A 81 -13.57 15.42 2.90
C LEU A 81 -14.58 14.40 2.40
N SER A 82 -15.86 14.77 2.34
CA SER A 82 -16.89 14.03 1.60
C SER A 82 -17.41 14.91 0.46
N THR A 83 -17.49 14.34 -0.74
CA THR A 83 -18.03 14.99 -1.94
C THR A 83 -19.42 14.46 -2.29
N ASP A 84 -20.13 13.85 -1.33
CA ASP A 84 -21.43 13.16 -1.48
C ASP A 84 -22.58 14.12 -1.88
N SER A 85 -22.45 14.78 -3.03
CA SER A 85 -23.47 15.64 -3.62
C SER A 85 -24.42 14.87 -4.53
N GLY A 86 -24.07 13.62 -4.88
CA GLY A 86 -24.83 12.78 -5.82
C GLY A 86 -24.75 13.25 -7.27
N THR A 87 -23.95 14.28 -7.58
CA THR A 87 -23.71 14.77 -8.94
C THR A 87 -22.23 15.06 -9.16
N GLU A 88 -21.66 14.56 -10.25
CA GLU A 88 -20.30 14.90 -10.68
C GLU A 88 -20.28 16.37 -11.14
N LYS A 89 -19.76 17.26 -10.31
CA LYS A 89 -19.58 18.68 -10.62
C LYS A 89 -18.24 19.14 -10.09
N VAL A 90 -17.60 20.02 -10.85
CA VAL A 90 -16.39 20.71 -10.39
C VAL A 90 -16.75 21.64 -9.23
N ASP A 91 -16.18 21.37 -8.06
CA ASP A 91 -16.38 22.18 -6.85
C ASP A 91 -15.06 22.43 -6.12
N THR A 92 -15.05 23.45 -5.26
CA THR A 92 -13.86 23.86 -4.48
C THR A 92 -14.07 23.60 -3.00
N PHE A 93 -13.31 22.67 -2.46
CA PHE A 93 -13.40 22.21 -1.07
C PHE A 93 -12.29 22.81 -0.23
N VAL A 94 -12.63 23.54 0.83
CA VAL A 94 -11.63 23.99 1.82
C VAL A 94 -11.21 22.80 2.66
N VAL A 95 -9.97 22.30 2.47
CA VAL A 95 -9.47 21.11 3.17
C VAL A 95 -8.62 21.47 4.39
N ALA A 96 -8.01 22.65 4.42
CA ALA A 96 -7.39 23.20 5.63
C ALA A 96 -7.45 24.73 5.65
N ARG A 97 -7.59 25.30 6.85
CA ARG A 97 -7.61 26.74 7.13
C ARG A 97 -7.04 27.03 8.51
N ASP A 98 -6.79 28.30 8.79
CA ASP A 98 -6.28 28.77 10.08
C ASP A 98 -4.96 28.09 10.49
N LEU A 99 -4.17 27.66 9.50
CA LEU A 99 -2.84 27.10 9.71
C LEU A 99 -1.87 28.22 10.12
N PRO A 100 -0.82 27.92 10.91
CA PRO A 100 0.27 28.86 11.14
C PRO A 100 0.85 29.38 9.82
N LYS A 101 1.32 30.62 9.77
CA LYS A 101 2.01 31.11 8.57
C LYS A 101 3.27 30.29 8.32
N GLY A 102 3.37 29.62 7.18
CA GLY A 102 4.56 28.84 6.84
C GLY A 102 4.35 27.94 5.63
N ALA A 103 5.22 26.93 5.54
CA ALA A 103 5.11 25.85 4.56
C ALA A 103 4.38 24.67 5.19
N HIS A 104 3.51 24.04 4.40
CA HIS A 104 2.71 22.89 4.79
C HIS A 104 2.69 21.85 3.68
N GLU A 105 2.54 20.59 4.04
CA GLU A 105 2.33 19.49 3.09
C GLU A 105 0.91 18.97 3.24
N LEU A 106 0.15 19.03 2.15
CA LEU A 106 -1.16 18.40 2.02
C LEU A 106 -0.99 17.00 1.41
N ARG A 107 -1.65 16.01 2.00
CA ARG A 107 -1.89 14.70 1.38
C ARG A 107 -3.36 14.35 1.48
N LEU A 108 -3.98 14.13 0.33
CA LEU A 108 -5.36 13.72 0.17
C LEU A 108 -5.39 12.23 -0.22
N ILE A 109 -6.08 11.38 0.53
CA ILE A 109 -6.12 9.92 0.29
C ILE A 109 -7.57 9.48 0.12
N LYS A 110 -7.92 8.87 -1.02
CA LYS A 110 -9.27 8.34 -1.26
C LYS A 110 -9.57 7.14 -0.36
N ARG A 111 -10.69 7.21 0.36
CA ARG A 111 -11.10 6.25 1.39
C ARG A 111 -11.98 5.12 0.86
N ASN A 112 -12.93 5.44 -0.01
CA ASN A 112 -13.98 4.52 -0.42
C ASN A 112 -13.85 4.06 -1.88
N GLU A 113 -14.53 2.98 -2.20
CA GLU A 113 -14.69 2.48 -3.56
C GLU A 113 -15.75 3.29 -4.30
N THR A 114 -15.51 3.52 -5.59
CA THR A 114 -16.44 4.18 -6.49
C THR A 114 -16.37 3.49 -7.86
N ALA A 115 -16.42 2.16 -7.90
CA ALA A 115 -16.26 1.40 -9.14
C ALA A 115 -17.27 1.75 -10.25
N TRP A 116 -18.31 2.52 -9.95
CA TRP A 116 -19.38 2.96 -10.83
C TRP A 116 -19.29 4.46 -11.19
N SER A 117 -18.26 5.18 -10.75
CA SER A 117 -18.02 6.60 -11.02
C SER A 117 -16.53 6.95 -10.91
N ASP A 118 -16.01 7.69 -11.88
CA ASP A 118 -14.66 8.25 -11.83
C ASP A 118 -14.65 9.69 -11.30
N GLN A 119 -13.49 10.11 -10.81
CA GLN A 119 -13.25 11.41 -10.21
C GLN A 119 -12.17 12.14 -11.00
N ARG A 120 -12.21 13.48 -11.01
CA ARG A 120 -11.15 14.32 -11.58
C ARG A 120 -10.60 15.29 -10.57
N PHE A 121 -9.28 15.38 -10.52
CA PHE A 121 -8.59 16.39 -9.72
C PHE A 121 -8.17 17.55 -10.63
N HIS A 122 -8.63 18.76 -10.36
CA HIS A 122 -8.31 19.93 -11.17
C HIS A 122 -7.15 20.76 -10.62
N GLY A 123 -6.79 20.58 -9.34
CA GLY A 123 -5.70 21.32 -8.71
C GLY A 123 -6.05 21.83 -7.31
N VAL A 124 -5.29 22.83 -6.86
CA VAL A 124 -5.48 23.48 -5.55
C VAL A 124 -5.61 24.98 -5.67
N VAL A 125 -6.26 25.58 -4.68
CA VAL A 125 -6.35 27.03 -4.50
C VAL A 125 -5.71 27.40 -3.17
N VAL A 126 -4.74 28.31 -3.23
CA VAL A 126 -4.11 28.95 -2.06
C VAL A 126 -4.30 30.47 -2.12
N SER A 127 -3.88 31.19 -1.07
CA SER A 127 -3.95 32.66 -1.05
C SER A 127 -3.06 33.29 -2.13
N ALA A 128 -3.39 34.53 -2.55
CA ALA A 128 -2.59 35.26 -3.53
C ALA A 128 -1.13 35.40 -3.07
N GLY A 129 -0.19 35.12 -3.97
CA GLY A 129 1.25 35.25 -3.69
C GLY A 129 1.86 34.07 -2.94
N GLU A 130 1.07 33.08 -2.54
CA GLU A 130 1.57 31.81 -2.03
C GLU A 130 2.05 30.90 -3.17
N THR A 131 2.83 29.88 -2.83
CA THR A 131 3.54 29.02 -3.79
C THR A 131 3.34 27.54 -3.48
N LEU A 132 3.59 26.69 -4.48
CA LEU A 132 3.66 25.24 -4.30
C LEU A 132 5.11 24.74 -4.34
N PHE A 133 5.37 23.65 -3.63
CA PHE A 133 6.62 22.90 -3.67
C PHE A 133 6.34 21.39 -3.62
N THR A 134 7.30 20.59 -4.06
CA THR A 134 7.17 19.12 -4.01
C THR A 134 7.38 18.64 -2.58
N PRO A 135 6.44 17.87 -1.98
CA PRO A 135 6.60 17.30 -0.65
C PRO A 135 7.85 16.44 -0.50
N SER A 136 8.34 16.33 0.73
CA SER A 136 9.46 15.47 1.09
C SER A 136 9.02 14.04 1.42
N LEU A 137 8.40 13.33 0.46
CA LEU A 137 8.00 11.93 0.65
C LEU A 137 9.17 10.98 0.32
N SER A 138 9.88 10.50 1.35
CA SER A 138 10.92 9.46 1.21
C SER A 138 10.31 8.06 1.26
N ARG A 139 9.69 7.61 0.17
CA ARG A 139 9.26 6.22 0.00
C ARG A 139 10.14 5.50 -1.00
N THR A 140 10.64 4.32 -0.64
CA THR A 140 11.42 3.46 -1.54
C THR A 140 10.83 2.06 -1.61
N GLY A 141 11.08 1.41 -2.75
CA GLY A 141 10.36 0.21 -3.14
C GLY A 141 8.89 0.48 -3.48
N SER A 142 8.30 -0.48 -4.18
CA SER A 142 6.93 -0.42 -4.68
C SER A 142 6.19 -1.70 -4.33
N ILE A 143 4.97 -1.56 -3.80
CA ILE A 143 4.08 -2.69 -3.55
C ILE A 143 2.75 -2.51 -4.27
N GLU A 144 2.22 -3.59 -4.84
CA GLU A 144 0.88 -3.60 -5.43
C GLU A 144 0.00 -4.56 -4.63
N ILE A 145 -1.15 -4.08 -4.14
CA ILE A 145 -2.09 -4.89 -3.37
C ILE A 145 -3.35 -5.06 -4.19
N LEU A 146 -3.69 -6.31 -4.48
CA LEU A 146 -4.77 -6.73 -5.35
C LEU A 146 -5.80 -7.50 -4.53
N GLY A 147 -7.07 -7.10 -4.58
CA GLY A 147 -8.08 -7.90 -3.92
C GLY A 147 -9.50 -7.37 -3.93
N ASP A 148 -10.27 -7.89 -2.99
CA ASP A 148 -11.69 -7.61 -2.86
C ASP A 148 -11.98 -6.57 -1.75
N SER A 149 -13.14 -6.72 -1.10
CA SER A 149 -13.62 -5.86 -0.04
C SER A 149 -12.68 -5.78 1.17
N PHE A 150 -11.88 -6.83 1.43
CA PHE A 150 -10.89 -6.82 2.52
C PHE A 150 -9.74 -5.88 2.21
N VAL A 151 -9.28 -5.82 0.96
CA VAL A 151 -8.24 -4.87 0.53
C VAL A 151 -8.79 -3.45 0.47
N ALA A 152 -10.07 -3.29 0.09
CA ALA A 152 -10.75 -2.00 0.07
C ALA A 152 -10.95 -1.40 1.47
N GLY A 153 -10.91 -2.23 2.53
CA GLY A 153 -11.28 -1.80 3.89
C GLY A 153 -12.79 -1.60 4.02
N TYR A 154 -13.59 -2.42 3.34
CA TYR A 154 -15.04 -2.34 3.33
C TYR A 154 -15.59 -2.32 4.76
N GLY A 155 -16.26 -1.22 5.09
CA GLY A 155 -16.94 -1.05 6.37
C GLY A 155 -16.06 -1.18 7.62
N ASN A 156 -14.73 -1.10 7.51
CA ASN A 156 -13.81 -1.37 8.61
C ASN A 156 -13.94 -0.41 9.79
N GLU A 157 -14.45 0.81 9.59
CA GLU A 157 -14.72 1.79 10.66
C GLU A 157 -16.11 1.64 11.29
N ALA A 158 -16.88 0.62 10.89
CA ALA A 158 -18.16 0.32 11.53
C ALA A 158 -17.96 -0.18 12.96
N SER A 159 -18.87 0.18 13.86
CA SER A 159 -18.84 -0.24 15.26
C SER A 159 -19.32 -1.68 15.50
N GLY A 160 -19.76 -2.36 14.43
CA GLY A 160 -20.19 -3.75 14.48
C GLY A 160 -20.70 -4.25 13.13
N ARG A 161 -21.06 -5.53 13.08
CA ARG A 161 -21.48 -6.24 11.85
C ARG A 161 -22.75 -5.71 11.20
N ASP A 162 -23.64 -5.11 11.97
CA ASP A 162 -24.96 -4.66 11.51
C ASP A 162 -25.16 -3.13 11.62
N SER A 163 -24.11 -2.36 11.89
CA SER A 163 -24.21 -0.92 12.16
C SER A 163 -23.21 -0.13 11.34
N GLY A 164 -23.71 0.58 10.32
CA GLY A 164 -22.90 1.49 9.52
C GLY A 164 -23.42 1.63 8.09
N LEU A 165 -23.12 2.76 7.47
CA LEU A 165 -23.33 2.95 6.04
C LEU A 165 -22.01 2.69 5.31
N VAL A 166 -22.03 1.78 4.33
CA VAL A 166 -20.83 1.31 3.62
C VAL A 166 -19.93 2.44 3.15
N PRO A 167 -20.40 3.50 2.46
CA PRO A 167 -19.50 4.57 2.02
C PRO A 167 -18.84 5.31 3.18
N GLU A 168 -19.52 5.43 4.31
CA GLU A 168 -19.05 6.22 5.46
C GLU A 168 -18.05 5.46 6.31
N THR A 169 -18.25 4.16 6.44
CA THR A 169 -17.43 3.29 7.28
C THR A 169 -16.33 2.56 6.51
N THR A 170 -16.27 2.70 5.18
CA THR A 170 -15.18 2.14 4.37
C THR A 170 -13.98 3.08 4.35
N ASN A 171 -12.83 2.60 4.80
CA ASN A 171 -11.58 3.35 4.76
C ASN A 171 -10.40 2.49 4.32
N THR A 172 -10.03 2.60 3.04
CA THR A 172 -8.82 1.97 2.48
C THR A 172 -7.55 2.45 3.16
N GLY A 173 -7.50 3.69 3.68
CA GLY A 173 -6.40 4.19 4.51
C GLY A 173 -6.13 3.39 5.78
N LYS A 174 -7.12 2.60 6.22
CA LYS A 174 -7.04 1.70 7.37
C LYS A 174 -7.17 0.23 7.00
N SER A 175 -7.04 -0.12 5.72
CA SER A 175 -6.96 -1.53 5.31
C SER A 175 -5.55 -2.07 5.54
N PHE A 176 -5.44 -3.39 5.72
CA PHE A 176 -4.16 -4.04 6.03
C PHE A 176 -3.09 -3.74 4.99
N GLY A 177 -3.46 -3.64 3.70
CA GLY A 177 -2.54 -3.36 2.60
C GLY A 177 -1.97 -1.94 2.64
N HIS A 178 -2.81 -0.97 3.03
CA HIS A 178 -2.38 0.42 3.20
C HIS A 178 -1.46 0.58 4.41
N ILE A 179 -1.85 0.00 5.55
CA ILE A 179 -1.08 0.01 6.80
C ILE A 179 0.29 -0.64 6.58
N LEU A 180 0.32 -1.79 5.91
CA LEU A 180 1.57 -2.47 5.55
C LEU A 180 2.46 -1.57 4.71
N ALA A 181 1.94 -0.95 3.65
CA ALA A 181 2.74 -0.07 2.79
C ALA A 181 3.41 1.07 3.57
N ASP A 182 2.66 1.71 4.49
CA ASP A 182 3.19 2.79 5.32
C ASP A 182 4.26 2.27 6.28
N ARG A 183 4.07 1.08 6.88
CA ARG A 183 5.09 0.43 7.74
C ARG A 183 6.37 0.08 6.98
N LEU A 184 6.25 -0.40 5.74
CA LEU A 184 7.39 -0.71 4.88
C LEU A 184 8.08 0.54 4.31
N GLY A 185 7.44 1.71 4.40
CA GLY A 185 7.87 2.94 3.72
C GLY A 185 7.81 2.81 2.19
N ALA A 186 6.93 1.96 1.68
CA ALA A 186 6.81 1.63 0.27
C ALA A 186 5.83 2.57 -0.45
N LYS A 187 6.11 2.86 -1.72
CA LYS A 187 5.06 3.37 -2.62
C LYS A 187 4.04 2.25 -2.84
N ARG A 188 2.77 2.58 -3.00
CA ARG A 188 1.72 1.56 -3.16
C ARG A 188 0.75 1.85 -4.30
N HIS A 189 0.31 0.78 -4.94
CA HIS A 189 -0.94 0.75 -5.68
C HIS A 189 -1.91 -0.19 -4.96
N ILE A 190 -3.12 0.28 -4.69
CA ILE A 190 -4.20 -0.54 -4.13
C ILE A 190 -5.28 -0.67 -5.19
N LEU A 191 -5.48 -1.89 -5.70
CA LEU A 191 -6.56 -2.22 -6.63
C LEU A 191 -7.50 -3.15 -5.90
N ALA A 192 -8.60 -2.57 -5.43
CA ALA A 192 -9.59 -3.30 -4.65
C ALA A 192 -10.97 -3.11 -5.27
N TYR A 193 -11.72 -4.21 -5.38
CA TYR A 193 -13.11 -4.17 -5.78
C TYR A 193 -13.92 -5.23 -5.01
N SER A 194 -14.71 -4.75 -4.05
CA SER A 194 -15.70 -5.50 -3.28
C SER A 194 -16.57 -6.42 -4.12
N GLY A 195 -16.74 -7.66 -3.63
CA GLY A 195 -17.55 -8.70 -4.26
C GLY A 195 -16.88 -9.41 -5.44
N LYS A 196 -15.69 -8.97 -5.89
CA LYS A 196 -14.97 -9.62 -6.98
C LYS A 196 -14.18 -10.84 -6.51
N GLY A 197 -14.19 -11.89 -7.31
CA GLY A 197 -13.36 -13.08 -7.08
C GLY A 197 -12.27 -13.27 -8.13
N MET A 198 -11.56 -14.39 -8.04
CA MET A 198 -10.55 -14.83 -9.01
C MET A 198 -11.20 -15.42 -10.27
N VAL A 199 -12.21 -16.27 -10.09
CA VAL A 199 -12.94 -17.02 -11.13
C VAL A 199 -14.46 -16.94 -10.95
N GLN A 200 -14.94 -16.49 -9.79
CA GLN A 200 -16.35 -16.27 -9.53
C GLN A 200 -16.56 -15.11 -8.55
N ASN A 201 -17.42 -14.16 -8.90
CA ASN A 201 -17.83 -13.09 -7.98
C ASN A 201 -18.83 -13.60 -6.95
N LEU A 202 -19.04 -12.80 -5.90
CA LEU A 202 -20.00 -13.09 -4.84
C LEU A 202 -21.38 -13.45 -5.43
N GLY A 203 -21.91 -14.62 -5.06
CA GLY A 203 -23.20 -15.10 -5.54
C GLY A 203 -23.28 -15.42 -7.03
N GLY A 204 -22.16 -15.44 -7.75
CA GLY A 204 -22.10 -15.62 -9.21
C GLY A 204 -22.50 -14.37 -10.00
N ASP A 205 -22.43 -13.20 -9.37
CA ASP A 205 -22.79 -11.94 -10.02
C ASP A 205 -21.86 -11.59 -11.20
N SER A 206 -22.43 -10.96 -12.23
CA SER A 206 -21.67 -10.44 -13.38
C SER A 206 -20.58 -11.39 -13.94
N PRO A 207 -20.92 -12.60 -14.43
CA PRO A 207 -19.93 -13.56 -14.94
C PRO A 207 -19.04 -12.98 -16.05
N GLY A 208 -17.73 -13.27 -16.01
CA GLY A 208 -16.74 -12.70 -16.92
C GLY A 208 -16.24 -11.32 -16.50
N ARG A 209 -16.74 -10.78 -15.37
CA ARG A 209 -16.29 -9.56 -14.73
C ARG A 209 -15.74 -9.85 -13.34
N GLU A 210 -14.88 -10.86 -13.24
CA GLU A 210 -14.08 -11.17 -12.05
C GLU A 210 -12.91 -10.20 -11.90
N PHE A 211 -12.23 -10.18 -10.75
CA PHE A 211 -11.15 -9.23 -10.47
C PHE A 211 -10.07 -9.16 -11.56
N PRO A 212 -9.58 -10.30 -12.13
CA PRO A 212 -8.59 -10.24 -13.21
C PRO A 212 -9.04 -9.45 -14.45
N ALA A 213 -10.35 -9.28 -14.70
CA ALA A 213 -10.85 -8.46 -15.80
C ALA A 213 -10.60 -6.95 -15.57
N TYR A 214 -10.50 -6.51 -14.32
CA TYR A 214 -10.26 -5.11 -13.95
C TYR A 214 -8.78 -4.80 -13.72
N TYR A 215 -7.93 -5.81 -13.52
CA TYR A 215 -6.53 -5.63 -13.14
C TYR A 215 -5.75 -4.69 -14.06
N GLU A 216 -6.09 -4.59 -15.34
CA GLU A 216 -5.39 -3.71 -16.30
C GLU A 216 -6.07 -2.36 -16.50
N ALA A 217 -7.22 -2.08 -15.88
CA ALA A 217 -7.88 -0.79 -16.03
C ALA A 217 -7.09 0.31 -15.31
N THR A 218 -6.79 1.41 -16.03
CA THR A 218 -6.33 2.66 -15.41
C THR A 218 -7.43 3.23 -14.52
N VAL A 219 -8.65 3.33 -15.06
CA VAL A 219 -9.87 3.76 -14.37
C VAL A 219 -10.91 2.64 -14.46
N HIS A 220 -11.07 1.88 -13.39
CA HIS A 220 -11.96 0.71 -13.39
C HIS A 220 -13.45 1.04 -13.57
N ALA A 221 -13.85 2.29 -13.30
CA ALA A 221 -15.20 2.78 -13.59
C ALA A 221 -15.58 2.72 -15.07
N ASP A 222 -14.60 2.79 -15.98
CA ASP A 222 -14.86 2.68 -17.42
C ASP A 222 -15.48 1.31 -17.79
N ILE A 223 -15.08 0.23 -17.11
CA ILE A 223 -15.65 -1.11 -17.33
C ILE A 223 -17.12 -1.15 -16.91
N GLU A 224 -17.46 -0.58 -15.75
CA GLU A 224 -18.83 -0.57 -15.24
C GLU A 224 -19.75 0.29 -16.10
N GLN A 225 -19.24 1.41 -16.59
CA GLN A 225 -20.01 2.35 -17.41
C GLN A 225 -19.99 1.99 -18.91
N GLY A 226 -19.35 0.88 -19.29
CA GLY A 226 -19.29 0.40 -20.67
C GLY A 226 -18.53 1.33 -21.61
N ARG A 227 -17.56 2.08 -21.09
CA ARG A 227 -16.69 2.97 -21.86
C ARG A 227 -15.47 2.22 -22.38
N GLU A 228 -14.76 2.87 -23.30
CA GLU A 228 -13.43 2.40 -23.70
C GLU A 228 -12.51 2.40 -22.48
N VAL A 229 -11.83 1.28 -22.26
CA VAL A 229 -10.98 1.07 -21.08
C VAL A 229 -9.55 1.38 -21.46
N ASP A 230 -9.00 2.44 -20.88
CA ASP A 230 -7.56 2.68 -20.95
C ASP A 230 -6.80 1.61 -20.17
N ILE A 231 -5.79 1.04 -20.82
CA ILE A 231 -4.98 -0.04 -20.26
C ILE A 231 -3.78 0.57 -19.56
N TRP A 232 -3.67 0.30 -18.25
CA TRP A 232 -2.59 0.78 -17.43
C TRP A 232 -1.24 0.34 -18.02
N ASP A 233 -0.37 1.32 -18.27
CA ASP A 233 1.01 1.05 -18.65
C ASP A 233 1.77 0.47 -17.46
N VAL A 234 1.83 -0.86 -17.39
CA VAL A 234 2.56 -1.60 -16.36
C VAL A 234 4.05 -1.26 -16.31
N SER A 235 4.64 -0.73 -17.40
CA SER A 235 6.04 -0.32 -17.37
C SER A 235 6.28 0.91 -16.48
N SER A 236 5.23 1.71 -16.24
CA SER A 236 5.25 2.84 -15.30
C SER A 236 5.22 2.42 -13.83
N TRP A 237 4.87 1.16 -13.54
CA TRP A 237 4.76 0.61 -12.20
C TRP A 237 5.18 -0.87 -12.15
N ASN A 238 6.45 -1.11 -11.80
CA ASN A 238 6.99 -2.45 -11.59
C ASN A 238 7.17 -2.69 -10.07
N PRO A 239 6.21 -3.32 -9.37
CA PRO A 239 6.30 -3.55 -7.93
C PRO A 239 7.43 -4.52 -7.58
N ASP A 240 8.08 -4.29 -6.45
CA ASP A 240 8.97 -5.27 -5.80
C ASP A 240 8.18 -6.40 -5.12
N LEU A 241 6.97 -6.11 -4.66
CA LEU A 241 6.08 -7.09 -4.06
C LEU A 241 4.63 -6.86 -4.54
N THR A 242 4.03 -7.90 -5.13
CA THR A 242 2.60 -7.94 -5.43
C THR A 242 1.89 -8.85 -4.44
N ILE A 243 0.91 -8.33 -3.70
CA ILE A 243 0.11 -9.06 -2.73
C ILE A 243 -1.26 -9.35 -3.34
N ILE A 244 -1.67 -10.61 -3.37
CA ILE A 244 -2.93 -11.07 -3.96
C ILE A 244 -3.83 -11.63 -2.86
N HIS A 245 -4.91 -10.93 -2.58
CA HIS A 245 -5.94 -11.31 -1.61
C HIS A 245 -7.28 -11.48 -2.34
N LEU A 246 -7.50 -12.66 -2.89
CA LEU A 246 -8.71 -13.06 -3.63
C LEU A 246 -9.09 -14.49 -3.25
N GLY A 247 -10.36 -14.83 -3.44
CA GLY A 247 -10.90 -16.16 -3.14
C GLY A 247 -12.08 -16.17 -2.17
N ILE A 248 -12.24 -15.12 -1.35
CA ILE A 248 -13.35 -15.05 -0.39
C ILE A 248 -14.69 -15.10 -1.13
N ASN A 249 -14.83 -14.31 -2.19
CA ASN A 249 -16.05 -14.24 -3.00
C ASN A 249 -16.27 -15.49 -3.86
N ASP A 250 -15.18 -16.12 -4.33
CA ASP A 250 -15.25 -17.35 -5.13
C ASP A 250 -15.91 -18.49 -4.37
N PHE A 251 -15.60 -18.61 -3.09
CA PHE A 251 -16.08 -19.70 -2.25
C PHE A 251 -17.19 -19.29 -1.28
N SER A 252 -17.61 -18.03 -1.28
CA SER A 252 -18.74 -17.59 -0.47
C SER A 252 -19.99 -18.40 -0.80
N ASP A 253 -20.71 -18.83 0.23
CA ASP A 253 -22.03 -19.44 0.10
C ASP A 253 -23.16 -18.40 0.11
N GLN A 254 -22.80 -17.11 0.18
CA GLN A 254 -23.75 -16.01 0.06
C GLN A 254 -24.10 -15.78 -1.41
N GLY A 255 -25.38 -15.85 -1.73
CA GLY A 255 -25.93 -15.51 -3.04
C GLY A 255 -26.56 -16.69 -3.78
N ALA A 256 -26.70 -16.56 -5.11
CA ALA A 256 -27.45 -17.51 -5.92
C ALA A 256 -26.61 -18.69 -6.45
N ALA A 257 -25.32 -18.47 -6.70
CA ALA A 257 -24.39 -19.50 -7.15
C ALA A 257 -23.77 -20.26 -5.97
N PRO A 258 -23.50 -21.57 -6.12
CA PRO A 258 -22.70 -22.32 -5.15
C PRO A 258 -21.24 -21.85 -5.17
N PRO A 259 -20.45 -22.19 -4.14
CA PRO A 259 -19.00 -21.98 -4.14
C PRO A 259 -18.34 -22.53 -5.42
N ALA A 260 -17.35 -21.81 -5.93
CA ALA A 260 -16.60 -22.19 -7.12
C ALA A 260 -15.89 -23.54 -6.96
N ASP A 261 -15.60 -24.18 -8.10
CA ASP A 261 -14.77 -25.38 -8.12
C ASP A 261 -13.31 -25.05 -7.75
N THR A 262 -12.73 -25.81 -6.81
CA THR A 262 -11.36 -25.56 -6.32
C THR A 262 -10.29 -25.74 -7.39
N ALA A 263 -10.49 -26.63 -8.37
CA ALA A 263 -9.55 -26.80 -9.47
C ALA A 263 -9.63 -25.63 -10.47
N LEU A 264 -10.84 -25.11 -10.72
CA LEU A 264 -11.05 -23.90 -11.50
C LEU A 264 -10.39 -22.69 -10.81
N PHE A 265 -10.61 -22.50 -9.51
CA PHE A 265 -9.98 -21.43 -8.74
C PHE A 265 -8.45 -21.50 -8.81
N ARG A 266 -7.85 -22.68 -8.58
CA ARG A 266 -6.39 -22.86 -8.66
C ARG A 266 -5.85 -22.49 -10.04
N LYS A 267 -6.52 -22.95 -11.11
CA LYS A 267 -6.13 -22.62 -12.49
C LYS A 267 -6.27 -21.12 -12.79
N GLY A 268 -7.29 -20.46 -12.24
CA GLY A 268 -7.45 -19.01 -12.32
C GLY A 268 -6.30 -18.27 -11.63
N ALA A 269 -5.96 -18.68 -10.41
CA ALA A 269 -4.83 -18.11 -9.66
C ALA A 269 -3.48 -18.31 -10.38
N GLU A 270 -3.22 -19.50 -10.93
CA GLU A 270 -2.05 -19.79 -11.77
C GLU A 270 -1.99 -18.87 -13.00
N SER A 271 -3.12 -18.76 -13.72
CA SER A 271 -3.21 -17.91 -14.93
C SER A 271 -2.98 -16.44 -14.59
N PHE A 272 -3.50 -15.99 -13.44
CA PHE A 272 -3.32 -14.62 -12.98
C PHE A 272 -1.87 -14.36 -12.55
N LEU A 273 -1.23 -15.26 -11.80
CA LEU A 273 0.20 -15.20 -11.47
C LEU A 273 1.06 -15.10 -12.74
N HIS A 274 0.79 -15.93 -13.75
CA HIS A 274 1.49 -15.87 -15.02
C HIS A 274 1.32 -14.52 -15.73
N ARG A 275 0.11 -13.94 -15.71
CA ARG A 275 -0.15 -12.59 -16.24
C ARG A 275 0.65 -11.54 -15.47
N LEU A 276 0.67 -11.61 -14.13
CA LEU A 276 1.43 -10.68 -13.28
C LEU A 276 2.94 -10.75 -13.57
N ARG A 277 3.51 -11.96 -13.68
CA ARG A 277 4.92 -12.17 -14.07
C ARG A 277 5.26 -11.67 -15.45
N THR A 278 4.36 -11.86 -16.41
CA THR A 278 4.57 -11.40 -17.79
C THR A 278 4.60 -9.88 -17.89
N LYS A 279 3.87 -9.19 -17.02
CA LYS A 279 3.70 -7.74 -17.04
C LYS A 279 4.72 -7.00 -16.18
N ASN A 280 5.14 -7.61 -15.08
CA ASN A 280 6.16 -7.02 -14.22
C ASN A 280 7.56 -7.29 -14.80
N THR A 281 8.25 -6.23 -15.17
CA THR A 281 9.62 -6.32 -15.73
C THR A 281 10.70 -6.33 -14.67
N ASN A 282 10.36 -6.21 -13.38
CA ASN A 282 11.30 -6.30 -12.27
C ASN A 282 11.70 -7.78 -12.03
N PRO A 283 12.96 -8.18 -12.31
CA PRO A 283 13.40 -9.56 -12.15
C PRO A 283 13.58 -9.98 -10.67
N SER A 284 13.42 -9.04 -9.73
CA SER A 284 13.48 -9.29 -8.28
C SER A 284 12.12 -9.15 -7.61
N ALA A 285 11.04 -9.08 -8.39
CA ALA A 285 9.69 -9.03 -7.86
C ALA A 285 9.31 -10.33 -7.16
N HIS A 286 8.54 -10.22 -6.08
CA HIS A 286 7.90 -11.34 -5.42
C HIS A 286 6.38 -11.24 -5.49
N TYR A 287 5.72 -12.39 -5.46
CA TYR A 287 4.27 -12.53 -5.48
C TYR A 287 3.80 -13.24 -4.22
N LEU A 288 2.98 -12.56 -3.42
CA LEU A 288 2.49 -13.07 -2.16
C LEU A 288 0.99 -13.29 -2.22
N PHE A 289 0.58 -14.55 -2.30
CA PHE A 289 -0.82 -14.91 -2.13
C PHE A 289 -1.20 -14.88 -0.64
N MET A 290 -2.41 -14.40 -0.35
CA MET A 290 -2.98 -14.42 0.99
C MET A 290 -4.20 -15.35 1.05
N ALA A 291 -4.32 -16.11 2.13
CA ALA A 291 -5.47 -16.95 2.41
C ALA A 291 -6.07 -16.63 3.77
N PHE A 292 -7.34 -16.23 3.80
CA PHE A 292 -8.11 -16.27 5.04
C PHE A 292 -8.38 -17.74 5.39
N GLN A 293 -7.75 -18.21 6.46
CA GLN A 293 -7.36 -19.61 6.61
C GLN A 293 -8.54 -20.58 6.60
N ASP A 294 -9.62 -20.23 7.30
CA ASP A 294 -10.67 -21.19 7.63
C ASP A 294 -11.93 -21.02 6.77
N TRP A 295 -12.09 -19.87 6.10
CA TRP A 295 -13.28 -19.55 5.32
C TRP A 295 -13.21 -20.01 3.85
N PRO A 296 -14.32 -20.52 3.29
CA PRO A 296 -15.47 -21.11 3.99
C PRO A 296 -15.17 -22.51 4.55
N ASN A 297 -14.08 -23.17 4.09
CA ASN A 297 -13.68 -24.53 4.49
C ASN A 297 -12.18 -24.79 4.14
N ARG A 298 -11.32 -23.78 4.34
CA ARG A 298 -9.89 -23.81 3.92
C ARG A 298 -9.67 -24.02 2.41
N TYR A 299 -10.69 -23.88 1.56
CA TYR A 299 -10.58 -24.12 0.11
C TYR A 299 -9.56 -23.20 -0.56
N ILE A 300 -9.54 -21.92 -0.18
CA ILE A 300 -8.54 -20.95 -0.63
C ILE A 300 -7.14 -21.44 -0.25
N LEU A 301 -6.94 -21.71 1.05
CA LEU A 301 -5.65 -22.16 1.58
C LEU A 301 -5.14 -23.42 0.88
N GLN A 302 -5.96 -24.47 0.76
CA GLN A 302 -5.55 -25.73 0.15
C GLN A 302 -5.26 -25.59 -1.35
N SER A 303 -6.03 -24.77 -2.06
CA SER A 303 -5.81 -24.51 -3.49
C SER A 303 -4.51 -23.75 -3.73
N LEU A 304 -4.25 -22.71 -2.93
CA LEU A 304 -3.03 -21.92 -3.01
C LEU A 304 -1.80 -22.70 -2.53
N GLN A 305 -1.91 -23.51 -1.48
CA GLN A 305 -0.83 -24.41 -1.06
C GLN A 305 -0.42 -25.38 -2.17
N ARG A 306 -1.38 -25.88 -2.98
CA ARG A 306 -1.06 -26.69 -4.16
C ARG A 306 -0.35 -25.85 -5.21
N LEU A 307 -0.88 -24.68 -5.56
CA LEU A 307 -0.25 -23.76 -6.51
C LEU A 307 1.21 -23.45 -6.14
N ILE A 308 1.46 -23.01 -4.90
CA ILE A 308 2.82 -22.65 -4.46
C ILE A 308 3.77 -23.85 -4.51
N ARG A 309 3.32 -25.04 -4.13
CA ARG A 309 4.15 -26.25 -4.27
C ARG A 309 4.48 -26.56 -5.72
N ASP A 310 3.49 -26.49 -6.60
CA ASP A 310 3.69 -26.76 -8.03
C ASP A 310 4.69 -25.75 -8.65
N GLU A 311 4.61 -24.48 -8.25
CA GLU A 311 5.53 -23.41 -8.64
C GLU A 311 6.96 -23.62 -8.13
N HIS A 312 7.11 -23.99 -6.85
CA HIS A 312 8.42 -24.30 -6.25
C HIS A 312 9.06 -25.56 -6.86
N GLU A 313 8.26 -26.60 -7.15
CA GLU A 313 8.72 -27.80 -7.87
C GLU A 313 9.18 -27.49 -9.31
N ALA A 314 8.61 -26.45 -9.92
CA ALA A 314 9.06 -25.91 -11.21
C ALA A 314 10.28 -24.96 -11.10
N GLY A 315 10.76 -24.69 -9.88
CA GLY A 315 11.92 -23.83 -9.60
C GLY A 315 11.61 -22.34 -9.51
N HIS A 316 10.35 -21.96 -9.33
CA HIS A 316 9.90 -20.58 -9.21
C HIS A 316 9.80 -20.15 -7.74
N GLU A 317 10.90 -19.66 -7.17
CA GLU A 317 10.99 -19.23 -5.75
C GLU A 317 10.46 -17.82 -5.48
N ASP A 318 9.99 -17.10 -6.51
CA ASP A 318 9.49 -15.72 -6.41
C ASP A 318 8.07 -15.63 -5.83
N VAL A 319 7.43 -16.76 -5.52
CA VAL A 319 6.04 -16.81 -5.03
C VAL A 319 5.94 -17.41 -3.64
N ALA A 320 5.11 -16.81 -2.78
CA ALA A 320 4.88 -17.24 -1.41
C ALA A 320 3.39 -17.22 -1.05
N LEU A 321 3.04 -17.87 0.07
CA LEU A 321 1.70 -17.90 0.63
C LEU A 321 1.71 -17.52 2.11
N PHE A 322 0.94 -16.50 2.45
CA PHE A 322 0.64 -16.12 3.82
C PHE A 322 -0.80 -16.49 4.17
N SER A 323 -1.01 -17.12 5.33
CA SER A 323 -2.33 -17.46 5.82
C SER A 323 -2.59 -16.85 7.19
N TYR A 324 -3.80 -16.37 7.42
CA TYR A 324 -4.17 -15.70 8.66
C TYR A 324 -5.61 -15.99 9.08
N THR A 325 -5.94 -15.70 10.33
CA THR A 325 -7.29 -15.74 10.90
C THR A 325 -7.64 -14.37 11.49
N THR A 326 -8.93 -14.05 11.58
CA THR A 326 -9.47 -12.80 12.14
C THR A 326 -10.93 -13.04 12.55
N SER A 327 -11.49 -12.22 13.43
CA SER A 327 -12.82 -12.42 14.04
C SER A 327 -13.95 -11.82 13.20
N LEU A 328 -13.65 -10.87 12.32
CA LEU A 328 -14.58 -10.22 11.39
C LEU A 328 -15.65 -9.39 12.10
N ASP A 329 -15.22 -8.43 12.91
CA ASP A 329 -16.10 -7.74 13.84
C ASP A 329 -16.76 -6.47 13.28
N ALA A 330 -16.38 -6.06 12.05
CA ALA A 330 -16.96 -4.91 11.37
C ALA A 330 -18.07 -5.27 10.39
N LEU A 331 -18.57 -4.26 9.67
CA LEU A 331 -19.80 -4.32 8.87
C LEU A 331 -19.83 -5.53 7.94
N HIS A 332 -20.96 -6.26 7.95
CA HIS A 332 -21.17 -7.43 7.11
C HIS A 332 -20.06 -8.48 7.22
N TRP A 333 -19.54 -8.70 8.44
CA TRP A 333 -18.49 -9.69 8.71
C TRP A 333 -17.19 -9.38 7.95
N HIS A 334 -16.81 -8.10 7.93
CA HIS A 334 -15.49 -7.66 7.45
C HIS A 334 -14.56 -7.38 8.65
N PRO A 335 -13.23 -7.33 8.42
CA PRO A 335 -12.28 -6.97 9.48
C PRO A 335 -12.49 -5.53 9.97
N SER A 336 -12.41 -5.32 11.28
CA SER A 336 -12.34 -3.98 11.86
C SER A 336 -10.99 -3.30 11.58
N VAL A 337 -10.87 -2.01 11.90
CA VAL A 337 -9.60 -1.28 11.84
C VAL A 337 -8.51 -1.98 12.67
N GLU A 338 -8.85 -2.46 13.87
CA GLU A 338 -7.94 -3.17 14.75
C GLU A 338 -7.48 -4.48 14.11
N GLU A 339 -8.42 -5.26 13.57
CA GLU A 339 -8.12 -6.52 12.88
C GLU A 339 -7.26 -6.29 11.63
N HIS A 340 -7.51 -5.23 10.86
CA HIS A 340 -6.64 -4.84 9.74
C HIS A 340 -5.21 -4.52 10.19
N ALA A 341 -5.04 -3.86 11.35
CA ALA A 341 -3.72 -3.54 11.89
C ALA A 341 -2.96 -4.80 12.36
N GLU A 342 -3.67 -5.76 12.96
CA GLU A 342 -3.14 -7.07 13.35
C GLU A 342 -2.72 -7.90 12.12
N ILE A 343 -3.57 -7.95 11.09
CA ILE A 343 -3.26 -8.62 9.81
C ILE A 343 -2.00 -7.99 9.20
N ALA A 344 -1.91 -6.66 9.16
CA ALA A 344 -0.75 -5.96 8.63
C ALA A 344 0.53 -6.26 9.43
N GLU A 345 0.44 -6.44 10.75
CA GLU A 345 1.59 -6.73 11.61
C GLU A 345 2.12 -8.14 11.37
N ALA A 346 1.21 -9.12 11.33
CA ALA A 346 1.57 -10.50 11.03
C ALA A 346 2.14 -10.64 9.61
N LEU A 347 1.56 -9.93 8.64
CA LEU A 347 1.99 -9.91 7.24
C LEU A 347 3.37 -9.26 7.08
N GLU A 348 3.63 -8.14 7.76
CA GLU A 348 4.96 -7.51 7.79
C GLU A 348 6.02 -8.47 8.33
N GLY A 349 5.73 -9.12 9.47
CA GLY A 349 6.64 -10.11 10.06
C GLY A 349 6.97 -11.26 9.09
N PHE A 350 5.95 -11.77 8.38
CA PHE A 350 6.13 -12.82 7.38
C PHE A 350 6.96 -12.34 6.17
N ILE A 351 6.68 -11.15 5.64
CA ILE A 351 7.42 -10.56 4.52
C ILE A 351 8.90 -10.45 4.84
N TYR A 352 9.24 -10.00 6.05
CA TYR A 352 10.63 -9.94 6.48
C TYR A 352 11.23 -11.32 6.72
N GLU A 353 10.49 -12.26 7.33
CA GLU A 353 10.98 -13.64 7.54
C GLU A 353 11.34 -14.34 6.24
N GLN A 354 10.53 -14.14 5.20
CA GLN A 354 10.72 -14.73 3.88
C GLN A 354 11.64 -13.89 2.98
N GLY A 355 12.04 -12.69 3.39
CA GLY A 355 12.89 -11.79 2.61
C GLY A 355 12.24 -11.26 1.34
N LEU A 356 10.91 -11.12 1.31
CA LEU A 356 10.13 -10.73 0.12
C LEU A 356 10.21 -9.24 -0.18
N PHE A 357 10.51 -8.42 0.84
CA PHE A 357 10.68 -6.97 0.73
C PHE A 357 11.69 -6.50 1.79
N LEU A 358 12.51 -5.50 1.45
CA LEU A 358 13.45 -4.87 2.38
C LEU A 358 12.94 -3.46 2.72
N PRO A 359 13.07 -2.95 3.95
CA PRO A 359 12.58 -1.61 4.28
C PRO A 359 13.48 -0.49 3.75
N THR A 360 12.89 0.71 3.59
CA THR A 360 13.54 1.93 3.05
C THR A 360 14.86 2.34 3.75
N SER A 361 15.04 2.03 5.03
CA SER A 361 16.31 2.28 5.76
C SER A 361 17.50 1.45 5.26
N VAL A 362 17.27 0.47 4.38
CA VAL A 362 18.27 -0.41 3.75
C VAL A 362 18.70 0.12 2.37
N TYR A 363 17.89 0.96 1.72
CA TYR A 363 18.06 1.35 0.31
C TYR A 363 18.85 2.65 0.07
N SER A 364 19.31 3.34 1.12
CA SER A 364 19.87 4.69 0.94
C SER A 364 21.32 4.78 0.44
N GLU A 365 22.12 3.69 0.38
CA GLU A 365 23.48 3.78 -0.16
C GLU A 365 23.89 2.53 -0.98
N GLU A 366 24.32 2.79 -2.23
CA GLU A 366 24.87 1.90 -3.28
C GLU A 366 24.40 0.43 -3.36
N ARG A 367 23.75 0.13 -4.50
CA ARG A 367 23.34 -1.20 -5.00
C ARG A 367 24.51 -2.16 -5.34
N ASP A 368 25.65 -2.06 -4.67
CA ASP A 368 26.64 -3.13 -4.74
C ASP A 368 26.28 -4.17 -3.71
N ARG A 369 25.75 -5.32 -4.17
CA ARG A 369 25.63 -6.53 -3.35
C ARG A 369 26.91 -6.62 -2.50
N PRO A 370 26.84 -6.62 -1.15
CA PRO A 370 28.03 -6.94 -0.37
C PRO A 370 28.45 -8.32 -0.86
N ASN A 371 29.56 -8.33 -1.59
CA ASN A 371 30.20 -9.55 -2.03
C ASN A 371 30.31 -10.40 -0.77
N THR A 372 29.95 -11.68 -0.83
CA THR A 372 30.01 -12.61 0.30
C THR A 372 31.36 -12.60 1.04
N ALA A 373 32.38 -11.96 0.46
CA ALA A 373 33.66 -11.59 1.05
C ALA A 373 33.63 -10.65 2.29
N LEU A 374 32.64 -9.77 2.47
CA LEU A 374 32.67 -8.75 3.55
C LEU A 374 32.25 -9.30 4.93
N VAL A 375 31.24 -10.16 4.96
CA VAL A 375 30.75 -10.82 6.19
C VAL A 375 30.55 -12.30 5.92
N ASN A 376 31.41 -13.13 6.51
CA ASN A 376 31.36 -14.58 6.40
C ASN A 376 30.68 -15.22 7.61
N ILE A 377 29.78 -16.18 7.38
CA ILE A 377 29.18 -16.99 8.43
C ILE A 377 30.11 -18.18 8.70
N THR A 378 30.47 -18.39 9.96
CA THR A 378 31.36 -19.47 10.42
C THR A 378 30.72 -20.25 11.56
N SER A 379 31.30 -21.39 11.94
CA SER A 379 30.88 -22.15 13.13
C SER A 379 31.07 -21.43 14.47
N GLN A 380 31.69 -20.24 14.46
CA GLN A 380 31.87 -19.38 15.64
C GLN A 380 31.05 -18.09 15.55
N GLY A 381 30.13 -17.99 14.59
CA GLY A 381 29.33 -16.79 14.32
C GLY A 381 29.78 -16.02 13.07
N TYR A 382 29.56 -14.70 13.07
CA TYR A 382 29.85 -13.82 11.94
C TYR A 382 31.30 -13.33 12.00
N ARG A 383 32.00 -13.36 10.87
CA ARG A 383 33.35 -12.81 10.70
C ARG A 383 33.36 -11.67 9.69
N LEU A 384 33.87 -10.52 10.12
CA LEU A 384 34.02 -9.30 9.32
C LEU A 384 35.35 -9.27 8.59
N SER A 385 35.34 -8.77 7.35
CA SER A 385 36.56 -8.43 6.60
C SER A 385 37.28 -7.21 7.21
N GLU A 386 38.55 -7.01 6.84
CA GLU A 386 39.34 -5.87 7.34
C GLU A 386 38.84 -4.51 6.86
N GLU A 387 38.04 -4.49 5.79
CA GLU A 387 37.50 -3.28 5.20
C GLU A 387 36.41 -2.65 6.07
N ILE A 388 35.81 -3.42 6.99
CA ILE A 388 34.70 -2.99 7.84
C ILE A 388 35.19 -2.18 9.04
N SER A 389 34.62 -0.98 9.21
CA SER A 389 34.89 -0.05 10.31
C SER A 389 33.85 -0.14 11.43
N SER A 390 32.59 -0.48 11.13
CA SER A 390 31.55 -0.67 12.15
C SER A 390 30.44 -1.61 11.69
N VAL A 391 29.72 -2.17 12.67
CA VAL A 391 28.55 -3.01 12.47
C VAL A 391 27.46 -2.61 13.46
N SER A 392 26.24 -2.47 12.96
CA SER A 392 25.01 -2.27 13.72
C SER A 392 24.00 -3.34 13.35
N VAL A 393 23.19 -3.78 14.31
CA VAL A 393 22.06 -4.70 14.07
C VAL A 393 20.76 -3.98 14.45
N TYR A 394 19.72 -4.13 13.64
CA TYR A 394 18.40 -3.55 13.89
C TYR A 394 17.32 -4.63 13.88
N SER A 395 16.43 -4.65 14.87
CA SER A 395 15.24 -5.51 14.83
C SER A 395 14.30 -5.02 13.75
N VAL A 396 13.74 -5.94 12.95
CA VAL A 396 12.73 -5.56 11.93
C VAL A 396 11.34 -5.39 12.52
N ARG A 397 11.14 -5.66 13.82
CA ARG A 397 9.86 -5.44 14.54
C ARG A 397 9.66 -4.02 15.08
N GLY A 398 10.37 -3.03 14.54
CA GLY A 398 10.26 -1.62 14.96
C GLY A 398 10.87 -1.28 16.33
N GLU A 399 11.32 -2.25 17.12
CA GLU A 399 12.12 -2.00 18.31
C GLU A 399 13.56 -1.63 17.91
N HIS A 400 13.94 -0.37 18.12
CA HIS A 400 15.29 0.09 17.86
C HIS A 400 16.26 -0.43 18.93
N GLN A 401 16.79 -1.63 18.73
CA GLN A 401 17.91 -2.14 19.51
C GLN A 401 19.18 -2.04 18.66
N GLU A 402 19.83 -0.87 18.69
CA GLU A 402 21.12 -0.69 18.04
C GLU A 402 22.21 -1.40 18.83
N LEU A 403 22.69 -2.52 18.27
CA LEU A 403 23.84 -3.24 18.82
C LEU A 403 25.09 -2.87 18.05
N HIS A 404 25.95 -2.06 18.66
CA HIS A 404 27.28 -1.82 18.12
C HIS A 404 28.19 -3.01 18.39
N ILE A 405 28.75 -3.56 17.32
CA ILE A 405 29.70 -4.66 17.41
C ILE A 405 31.06 -4.17 16.94
N SER A 406 32.00 -4.10 17.88
CA SER A 406 33.38 -3.67 17.65
C SER A 406 34.34 -4.83 17.39
N GLU A 407 33.86 -6.07 17.49
CA GLU A 407 34.67 -7.27 17.33
C GLU A 407 34.60 -7.79 15.90
N ARG A 408 35.73 -8.27 15.37
CA ARG A 408 35.81 -8.85 14.02
C ARG A 408 35.15 -10.22 13.91
N VAL A 409 34.93 -10.88 15.04
CA VAL A 409 34.18 -12.14 15.14
C VAL A 409 33.18 -11.97 16.26
N PHE A 410 31.90 -12.23 16.00
CA PHE A 410 30.85 -12.07 17.00
C PHE A 410 29.74 -13.11 16.80
N SER A 411 29.10 -13.49 17.92
CA SER A 411 27.81 -14.20 17.91
C SER A 411 26.67 -13.22 18.24
N LEU A 412 25.49 -13.56 17.72
CA LEU A 412 24.24 -12.89 18.02
C LEU A 412 23.39 -13.65 19.07
N ASP A 413 23.74 -14.90 19.41
CA ASP A 413 22.95 -15.77 20.30
C ASP A 413 22.69 -15.15 21.68
N ASP A 414 23.69 -14.47 22.23
CA ASP A 414 23.62 -13.83 23.55
C ASP A 414 23.03 -12.41 23.50
N LYS A 415 22.88 -11.85 22.28
CA LYS A 415 22.55 -10.44 22.07
C LYS A 415 21.15 -10.23 21.52
N LEU A 416 20.61 -11.23 20.84
CA LEU A 416 19.34 -11.16 20.12
C LEU A 416 18.41 -12.29 20.55
N SER A 417 17.11 -11.99 20.49
CA SER A 417 16.08 -13.02 20.53
C SER A 417 15.98 -13.68 19.14
N PRO A 418 15.46 -14.90 19.03
CA PRO A 418 15.16 -15.47 17.72
C PRO A 418 14.23 -14.53 16.92
N GLY A 419 14.59 -14.24 15.67
CA GLY A 419 13.87 -13.27 14.86
C GLY A 419 14.65 -12.78 13.65
N MET A 420 14.02 -11.87 12.89
CA MET A 420 14.67 -11.19 11.78
C MET A 420 15.37 -9.93 12.25
N TYR A 421 16.50 -9.63 11.64
CA TYR A 421 17.29 -8.45 11.91
C TYR A 421 17.93 -7.91 10.64
N ILE A 422 18.18 -6.60 10.59
CA ILE A 422 18.99 -5.97 9.57
C ILE A 422 20.40 -5.80 10.14
N LEU A 423 21.36 -6.49 9.54
CA LEU A 423 22.79 -6.26 9.77
C LEU A 423 23.25 -5.13 8.85
N SER A 424 23.65 -4.01 9.43
CA SER A 424 24.28 -2.89 8.74
C SER A 424 25.78 -2.90 8.99
N VAL A 425 26.59 -2.84 7.94
CA VAL A 425 28.05 -2.77 8.03
C VAL A 425 28.55 -1.53 7.31
N GLN A 426 29.49 -0.82 7.90
CA GLN A 426 30.15 0.34 7.30
C GLN A 426 31.63 0.02 7.05
N THR A 427 32.17 0.50 5.95
CA THR A 427 33.60 0.36 5.60
C THR A 427 34.41 1.57 6.03
N HIS A 428 35.73 1.43 6.11
CA HIS A 428 36.65 2.56 6.35
C HIS A 428 36.59 3.62 5.24
N ALA A 429 36.16 3.24 4.03
CA ALA A 429 35.94 4.16 2.91
C ALA A 429 34.60 4.91 3.01
N GLY A 430 33.80 4.67 4.06
CA GLY A 430 32.53 5.33 4.30
C GLY A 430 31.32 4.66 3.67
N LYS A 431 31.48 3.61 2.84
CA LYS A 431 30.36 2.86 2.25
C LYS A 431 29.62 2.05 3.29
N ARG A 432 28.29 2.02 3.22
CA ARG A 432 27.42 1.21 4.09
C ARG A 432 26.71 0.11 3.28
N TYR A 433 26.57 -1.07 3.88
CA TYR A 433 25.86 -2.21 3.31
C TYR A 433 24.89 -2.77 4.33
N HIS A 434 23.74 -3.23 3.85
CA HIS A 434 22.70 -3.80 4.69
C HIS A 434 22.37 -5.22 4.24
N ARG A 435 22.16 -6.13 5.20
CA ARG A 435 21.75 -7.51 4.95
C ARG A 435 20.71 -7.92 5.96
N LEU A 436 19.57 -8.40 5.47
CA LEU A 436 18.60 -9.10 6.30
C LEU A 436 19.20 -10.43 6.77
N ILE A 437 19.16 -10.68 8.08
CA ILE A 437 19.63 -11.91 8.70
C ILE A 437 18.51 -12.50 9.55
N ARG A 438 18.36 -13.82 9.47
CA ARG A 438 17.53 -14.60 10.38
C ARG A 438 18.42 -15.08 11.51
N HIS A 439 18.05 -14.76 12.75
CA HIS A 439 18.69 -15.28 13.93
C HIS A 439 17.83 -16.38 14.54
N GLU A 440 18.37 -17.58 14.63
CA GLU A 440 17.82 -18.70 15.38
C GLU A 440 18.83 -19.03 16.48
N ARG A 441 18.39 -19.15 17.73
CA ARG A 441 19.30 -19.60 18.79
C ARG A 441 19.72 -21.03 18.48
N GLU A 442 21.02 -21.29 18.40
CA GLU A 442 21.50 -22.67 18.42
C GLU A 442 21.12 -23.31 19.75
N ASP A 443 20.27 -24.35 19.69
CA ASP A 443 19.90 -25.13 20.85
C ASP A 443 21.14 -25.89 21.34
N ALA A 444 21.75 -25.41 22.44
CA ALA A 444 22.96 -25.97 23.03
C ALA A 444 22.82 -27.45 23.43
N SER A 445 21.61 -28.01 23.37
CA SER A 445 21.30 -29.42 23.63
C SER A 445 21.59 -30.37 22.45
N ALA A 446 21.84 -29.87 21.23
CA ALA A 446 22.05 -30.70 20.04
C ALA A 446 23.48 -31.25 19.86
N LYS A 447 24.46 -30.84 20.69
CA LYS A 447 25.79 -31.46 20.71
C LYS A 447 25.79 -32.72 21.58
N LYS A 448 25.22 -33.82 21.08
CA LYS A 448 25.65 -35.14 21.54
C LYS A 448 27.02 -35.43 20.92
N PRO A 449 28.09 -35.63 21.71
CA PRO A 449 29.33 -36.13 21.15
C PRO A 449 29.11 -37.56 20.69
N SER A 450 29.37 -37.82 19.41
CA SER A 450 29.59 -39.17 18.91
C SER A 450 30.80 -39.76 19.66
N MET A 451 30.57 -40.77 20.50
CA MET A 451 31.61 -41.76 20.81
C MET A 451 31.62 -42.84 19.74
#